data_AF-Q68BK8-F1
#
_entry.id   AF-Q68BK8-F1
#
_cell.length_a   1.000
_cell.length_b   1.000
_cell.length_c   1.000
_cell.angle_alpha   90.00
_cell.angle_beta   90.00
_cell.angle_gamma   90.00
#
_symmetry.space_group_name_H-M   'P 1'
#
loop_
_entity.id
_entity.type
_entity.pdbx_description
1 polymer ?
#
loop_
_entity_poly.entity_id
_entity_poly.type
_entity_poly.pdbx_seq_one_letter_code
_entity_poly.pdbx_strand_id
1 'polypeptide(L)'
;MSLDPTAPEVDVVYLTLYKNFMEAIDAIDNGVNQWDGDAPPKYLNNTHLSARVGNLNPSWNEDSSDATLAAGFQAAVALTGSEFSDALGYLAKSWLPARALVLADLQACKDIDPSGEIMKLNSYCPWKEHLHQLEKELGISGQVKYVLYEDEREKKWRIQAVGTAPGSFDSRKALPVPWRGLRDDDLSGVTGIPGGVFVHASGFIGGNATYEGALEMAKKALTMD
;
A
#
# COMPACT_ATOMS: atom_id res chain seq x y z
N MET A 1 -13.65 -16.16 9.60
CA MET A 1 -13.22 -16.04 11.00
C MET A 1 -14.20 -15.10 11.68
N SER A 2 -14.91 -15.57 12.72
CA SER A 2 -15.70 -14.68 13.58
C SER A 2 -14.76 -14.22 14.68
N LEU A 3 -14.51 -12.91 14.78
CA LEU A 3 -13.79 -12.36 15.93
C LEU A 3 -14.77 -12.27 17.11
N ASP A 4 -14.28 -12.48 18.33
CA ASP A 4 -15.03 -12.11 19.53
C ASP A 4 -15.22 -10.58 19.52
N PRO A 5 -16.44 -10.03 19.70
CA PRO A 5 -16.68 -8.59 19.70
C PRO A 5 -15.83 -7.79 20.70
N THR A 6 -15.29 -8.45 21.73
CA THR A 6 -14.43 -7.84 22.75
C THR A 6 -12.93 -8.04 22.49
N ALA A 7 -12.57 -8.73 21.40
CA ALA A 7 -11.17 -8.96 21.05
C ALA A 7 -10.50 -7.64 20.65
N PRO A 8 -9.26 -7.35 21.10
CA PRO A 8 -8.52 -6.14 20.71
C PRO A 8 -8.38 -5.94 19.20
N GLU A 9 -8.40 -7.04 18.43
CA GLU A 9 -8.39 -7.04 16.98
C GLU A 9 -9.60 -6.32 16.37
N VAL A 10 -10.76 -6.34 17.05
CA VAL A 10 -11.96 -5.62 16.62
C VAL A 10 -11.71 -4.12 16.66
N ASP A 11 -11.09 -3.62 17.73
CA ASP A 11 -10.73 -2.19 17.84
C ASP A 11 -9.72 -1.79 16.78
N VAL A 12 -8.73 -2.65 16.50
CA VAL A 12 -7.74 -2.41 15.43
C VAL A 12 -8.43 -2.30 14.08
N VAL A 13 -9.34 -3.23 13.75
CA VAL A 13 -10.09 -3.20 12.48
C VAL A 13 -11.01 -1.98 12.43
N TYR A 14 -11.71 -1.65 13.51
CA TYR A 14 -12.59 -0.50 13.59
C TYR A 14 -11.84 0.82 13.36
N LEU A 15 -10.76 1.07 14.09
CA LEU A 15 -9.97 2.29 13.95
C LEU A 15 -9.32 2.39 12.57
N THR A 16 -8.87 1.27 12.01
CA THR A 16 -8.29 1.24 10.65
C THR A 16 -9.35 1.47 9.59
N LEU A 17 -10.56 0.90 9.74
CA LEU A 17 -11.69 1.14 8.84
C LEU A 17 -12.13 2.60 8.90
N TYR A 18 -12.19 3.18 10.10
CA TYR A 18 -12.51 4.59 10.26
C TYR A 18 -11.50 5.44 9.50
N LYS A 19 -10.22 5.31 9.84
CA LYS A 19 -9.12 6.08 9.22
C LYS A 19 -9.06 5.91 7.70
N ASN A 20 -9.17 4.69 7.19
CA ASN A 20 -8.90 4.40 5.78
C ASN A 20 -10.14 4.52 4.86
N PHE A 21 -11.35 4.56 5.43
CA PHE A 21 -12.60 4.59 4.66
C PHE A 21 -13.57 5.68 5.14
N MET A 22 -13.92 5.72 6.43
CA MET A 22 -14.95 6.65 6.94
C MET A 22 -14.46 8.09 7.08
N GLU A 23 -13.21 8.30 7.50
CA GLU A 23 -12.66 9.62 7.84
C GLU A 23 -12.80 10.62 6.68
N ALA A 24 -12.53 10.17 5.45
CA ALA A 24 -12.69 11.01 4.26
C ALA A 24 -14.17 11.34 3.97
N ILE A 25 -15.09 10.43 4.24
CA ILE A 25 -16.53 10.65 4.06
C ILE A 25 -17.01 11.70 5.08
N ASP A 26 -16.67 11.50 6.35
CA ASP A 26 -17.01 12.41 7.45
C ASP A 26 -16.42 13.81 7.22
N ALA A 27 -15.15 13.90 6.78
CA ALA A 27 -14.51 15.16 6.48
C ALA A 27 -15.22 15.94 5.37
N ILE A 28 -15.59 15.26 4.27
CA ILE A 28 -16.32 15.87 3.15
C ILE A 28 -17.70 16.35 3.59
N ASP A 29 -18.44 15.52 4.32
CA ASP A 29 -19.80 15.85 4.80
C ASP A 29 -19.79 17.06 5.74
N ASN A 30 -18.75 17.18 6.58
CA ASN A 30 -18.57 18.30 7.49
C ASN A 30 -17.86 19.52 6.88
N GLY A 31 -17.57 19.51 5.57
CA GLY A 31 -16.95 20.63 4.87
C GLY A 31 -15.49 20.90 5.28
N VAL A 32 -14.77 19.87 5.71
CA VAL A 32 -13.35 19.94 6.05
C VAL A 32 -12.51 19.91 4.78
N ASN A 33 -11.63 20.90 4.60
CA ASN A 33 -10.68 20.92 3.50
C ASN A 33 -9.65 19.79 3.65
N GLN A 34 -9.29 19.15 2.54
CA GLN A 34 -8.33 18.04 2.55
C GLN A 34 -6.88 18.49 2.87
N TRP A 35 -6.58 19.79 2.70
CA TRP A 35 -5.30 20.39 3.06
C TRP A 35 -5.52 21.80 3.62
N ASP A 36 -4.57 22.27 4.43
CA ASP A 36 -4.57 23.64 4.93
C ASP A 36 -4.14 24.64 3.84
N GLY A 37 -4.72 25.85 3.91
CA GLY A 37 -4.34 27.00 3.08
C GLY A 37 -5.16 27.21 1.80
N ASP A 38 -4.87 28.31 1.10
CA ASP A 38 -5.67 28.80 -0.04
C ASP A 38 -5.12 28.38 -1.42
N ALA A 39 -4.04 27.59 -1.46
CA ALA A 39 -3.45 27.16 -2.72
C ALA A 39 -4.39 26.17 -3.45
N PRO A 40 -4.54 26.29 -4.78
CA PRO A 40 -5.33 25.32 -5.53
C PRO A 40 -4.68 23.94 -5.48
N PRO A 41 -5.47 22.85 -5.50
CA PRO A 41 -4.91 21.51 -5.52
C PRO A 41 -4.08 21.26 -6.77
N LYS A 42 -3.06 20.40 -6.64
CA LYS A 42 -2.27 19.92 -7.80
C LYS A 42 -3.12 19.18 -8.83
N TYR A 43 -4.20 18.54 -8.39
CA TYR A 43 -5.18 17.86 -9.22
C TYR A 43 -6.54 17.80 -8.50
N LEU A 44 -7.64 17.82 -9.27
CA LEU A 44 -8.98 17.61 -8.74
C LEU A 44 -9.28 16.11 -8.71
N ASN A 45 -9.78 15.60 -7.57
CA ASN A 45 -10.26 14.23 -7.45
C ASN A 45 -11.78 14.24 -7.22
N ASN A 46 -12.53 13.92 -8.27
CA ASN A 46 -14.00 13.82 -8.20
C ASN A 46 -14.48 12.36 -8.27
N THR A 47 -13.62 11.39 -7.94
CA THR A 47 -13.97 9.96 -7.99
C THR A 47 -14.21 9.35 -6.60
N HIS A 48 -14.23 10.16 -5.54
CA HIS A 48 -14.51 9.70 -4.17
C HIS A 48 -15.97 9.23 -4.01
N LEU A 49 -16.25 8.49 -2.94
CA LEU A 49 -17.58 7.89 -2.71
C LEU A 49 -18.69 8.95 -2.67
N SER A 50 -18.50 10.07 -1.97
CA SER A 50 -19.51 11.14 -1.91
C SER A 50 -19.85 11.72 -3.29
N ALA A 51 -18.85 11.88 -4.19
CA ALA A 51 -19.09 12.34 -5.56
C ALA A 51 -19.84 11.28 -6.37
N ARG A 52 -19.48 10.01 -6.24
CA ARG A 52 -20.18 8.90 -6.93
C ARG A 52 -21.62 8.72 -6.45
N VAL A 53 -21.89 8.92 -5.16
CA VAL A 53 -23.24 9.01 -4.62
C VAL A 53 -23.98 10.22 -5.20
N GLY A 54 -23.31 11.38 -5.25
CA GLY A 54 -23.87 12.59 -5.86
C GLY A 54 -24.29 12.40 -7.32
N ASN A 55 -23.52 11.62 -8.09
CA ASN A 55 -23.80 11.29 -9.49
C ASN A 55 -25.02 10.37 -9.69
N LEU A 56 -25.59 9.82 -8.62
CA LEU A 56 -26.83 9.04 -8.67
C LEU A 56 -28.08 9.91 -8.51
N ASN A 57 -27.91 11.20 -8.22
CA ASN A 57 -29.01 12.16 -8.32
C ASN A 57 -29.34 12.45 -9.79
N PRO A 58 -30.60 12.78 -10.12
CA PRO A 58 -30.95 13.29 -11.44
C PRO A 58 -30.10 14.51 -11.80
N SER A 59 -29.73 14.60 -13.07
CA SER A 59 -29.12 15.80 -13.62
C SER A 59 -30.11 16.98 -13.53
N TRP A 60 -29.61 18.20 -13.54
CA TRP A 60 -30.42 19.41 -13.43
C TRP A 60 -31.52 19.54 -14.50
N ASN A 61 -31.36 18.84 -15.62
CA ASN A 61 -32.24 18.80 -16.79
C ASN A 61 -33.02 17.48 -16.93
N GLU A 62 -33.08 16.67 -15.88
CA GLU A 62 -33.81 15.39 -15.83
C GLU A 62 -35.00 15.45 -14.87
N ASP A 63 -35.86 14.42 -14.93
CA ASP A 63 -36.97 14.27 -14.01
C ASP A 63 -36.48 14.11 -12.56
N SER A 64 -37.07 14.85 -11.64
CA SER A 64 -36.79 14.79 -10.21
C SER A 64 -38.01 14.35 -9.41
N SER A 65 -38.84 13.49 -9.99
CA SER A 65 -39.98 12.90 -9.28
C SER A 65 -39.53 12.03 -8.11
N ASP A 66 -40.42 11.84 -7.14
CA ASP A 66 -40.18 10.97 -5.98
C ASP A 66 -39.74 9.55 -6.40
N ALA A 67 -40.27 9.03 -7.52
CA ALA A 67 -39.90 7.72 -8.04
C ALA A 67 -38.44 7.69 -8.52
N THR A 68 -38.00 8.72 -9.26
CA THR A 68 -36.62 8.84 -9.74
C THR A 68 -35.65 9.04 -8.59
N LEU A 69 -35.98 9.91 -7.63
CA LEU A 69 -35.18 10.13 -6.42
C LEU A 69 -35.08 8.87 -5.56
N ALA A 70 -36.18 8.13 -5.38
CA ALA A 70 -36.17 6.87 -4.65
C ALA A 70 -35.30 5.80 -5.32
N ALA A 71 -35.33 5.71 -6.65
CA ALA A 71 -34.48 4.80 -7.40
C ALA A 71 -32.98 5.15 -7.24
N GLY A 72 -32.62 6.43 -7.36
CA GLY A 72 -31.26 6.92 -7.12
C GLY A 72 -30.77 6.63 -5.69
N PHE A 73 -31.64 6.84 -4.70
CA PHE A 73 -31.35 6.52 -3.30
C PHE A 73 -31.06 5.02 -3.11
N GLN A 74 -31.87 4.12 -3.67
CA GLN A 74 -31.62 2.68 -3.56
C GLN A 74 -30.30 2.27 -4.21
N ALA A 75 -29.96 2.87 -5.36
CA ALA A 75 -28.65 2.66 -6.00
C ALA A 75 -27.50 3.15 -5.10
N ALA A 76 -27.67 4.29 -4.42
CA ALA A 76 -26.67 4.83 -3.50
C ALA A 76 -26.48 3.95 -2.26
N VAL A 77 -27.57 3.39 -1.71
CA VAL A 77 -27.51 2.42 -0.60
C VAL A 77 -26.75 1.17 -1.03
N ALA A 78 -27.03 0.64 -2.22
CA ALA A 78 -26.30 -0.52 -2.75
C ALA A 78 -24.80 -0.23 -2.93
N LEU A 79 -24.45 0.91 -3.54
CA LEU A 79 -23.07 1.34 -3.77
C LEU A 79 -22.29 1.48 -2.44
N THR A 80 -22.82 2.29 -1.53
CA THR A 80 -22.16 2.56 -0.24
C THR A 80 -22.07 1.29 0.62
N GLY A 81 -23.13 0.49 0.65
CA GLY A 81 -23.16 -0.78 1.38
C GLY A 81 -22.15 -1.80 0.85
N SER A 82 -22.00 -1.93 -0.47
CA SER A 82 -21.00 -2.82 -1.06
C SER A 82 -19.58 -2.37 -0.73
N GLU A 83 -19.27 -1.08 -0.88
CA GLU A 83 -17.91 -0.59 -0.65
C GLU A 83 -17.50 -0.68 0.82
N PHE A 84 -18.42 -0.38 1.74
CA PHE A 84 -18.18 -0.56 3.17
C PHE A 84 -17.91 -2.05 3.49
N SER A 85 -18.72 -2.95 2.94
CA SER A 85 -18.58 -4.40 3.16
C SER A 85 -17.26 -4.94 2.60
N ASP A 86 -16.84 -4.45 1.43
CA ASP A 86 -15.57 -4.82 0.81
C ASP A 86 -14.38 -4.28 1.62
N ALA A 87 -14.43 -3.02 2.08
CA ALA A 87 -13.39 -2.42 2.91
C ALA A 87 -13.24 -3.18 4.26
N LEU A 88 -14.35 -3.44 4.95
CA LEU A 88 -14.35 -4.24 6.19
C LEU A 88 -13.87 -5.67 5.93
N GLY A 89 -14.36 -6.29 4.86
CA GLY A 89 -13.98 -7.63 4.45
C GLY A 89 -12.49 -7.76 4.18
N TYR A 90 -11.91 -6.79 3.46
CA TYR A 90 -10.47 -6.69 3.22
C TYR A 90 -9.69 -6.57 4.54
N LEU A 91 -10.09 -5.64 5.42
CA LEU A 91 -9.39 -5.42 6.67
C LEU A 91 -9.39 -6.66 7.56
N ALA A 92 -10.55 -7.28 7.75
CA ALA A 92 -10.70 -8.42 8.65
C ALA A 92 -10.09 -9.72 8.09
N LYS A 93 -10.22 -9.97 6.78
CA LYS A 93 -9.87 -11.27 6.17
C LYS A 93 -8.50 -11.29 5.50
N SER A 94 -7.94 -10.13 5.14
CA SER A 94 -6.66 -10.04 4.41
C SER A 94 -5.62 -9.20 5.15
N TRP A 95 -5.95 -7.94 5.49
CA TRP A 95 -4.97 -7.04 6.09
C TRP A 95 -4.60 -7.44 7.52
N LEU A 96 -5.58 -7.71 8.39
CA LEU A 96 -5.30 -8.03 9.80
C LEU A 96 -4.45 -9.31 9.96
N PRO A 97 -4.77 -10.44 9.30
CA PRO A 97 -3.94 -11.65 9.39
C PRO A 97 -2.49 -11.45 8.91
N ALA A 98 -2.25 -10.53 7.98
CA ALA A 98 -0.91 -10.24 7.46
C ALA A 98 0.05 -9.73 8.54
N ARG A 99 -0.46 -9.09 9.60
CA ARG A 99 0.36 -8.51 10.67
C ARG A 99 1.29 -9.54 11.30
N ALA A 100 0.78 -10.74 11.60
CA ALA A 100 1.57 -11.80 12.22
C ALA A 100 2.70 -12.29 11.29
N LEU A 101 2.44 -12.37 9.99
CA LEU A 101 3.44 -12.75 8.98
C LEU A 101 4.54 -11.69 8.89
N VAL A 102 4.17 -10.40 8.82
CA VAL A 102 5.13 -9.29 8.74
C VAL A 102 5.98 -9.21 10.01
N LEU A 103 5.41 -9.44 11.19
CA LEU A 103 6.18 -9.49 12.43
C LEU A 103 7.20 -10.62 12.43
N ALA A 104 6.81 -11.82 12.00
CA ALA A 104 7.73 -12.97 11.91
C ALA A 104 8.86 -12.70 10.91
N ASP A 105 8.54 -12.17 9.72
CA ASP A 105 9.51 -11.83 8.68
C ASP A 105 10.46 -10.70 9.14
N LEU A 106 9.95 -9.71 9.88
CA LEU A 106 10.75 -8.62 10.45
C LEU A 106 11.73 -9.12 11.53
N GLN A 107 11.30 -10.07 12.37
CA GLN A 107 12.16 -10.68 13.40
C GLN A 107 13.29 -11.51 12.77
N ALA A 108 13.06 -12.09 11.59
CA ALA A 108 14.04 -12.88 10.84
C ALA A 108 15.00 -12.02 9.97
N CYS A 109 14.82 -10.70 9.88
CA CYS A 109 15.64 -9.83 9.02
C CYS A 109 17.15 -10.03 9.21
N LYS A 110 17.61 -10.19 10.46
CA LYS A 110 19.04 -10.34 10.78
C LYS A 110 19.64 -11.66 10.30
N ASP A 111 18.81 -12.68 10.08
CA ASP A 111 19.23 -13.97 9.51
C ASP A 111 19.44 -13.87 7.99
N ILE A 112 18.76 -12.91 7.35
CA ILE A 112 18.85 -12.64 5.90
C ILE A 112 20.00 -11.67 5.60
N ASP A 113 20.03 -10.57 6.36
CA ASP A 113 21.03 -9.53 6.24
C ASP A 113 21.41 -9.02 7.64
N PRO A 114 22.68 -9.11 8.07
CA PRO A 114 23.10 -8.76 9.43
C PRO A 114 22.77 -7.32 9.86
N SER A 115 22.57 -6.38 8.92
CA SER A 115 22.17 -4.99 9.25
C SER A 115 20.70 -4.91 9.69
N GLY A 116 19.87 -5.87 9.27
CA GLY A 116 18.42 -5.84 9.40
C GLY A 116 17.72 -4.88 8.43
N GLU A 117 18.43 -4.29 7.47
CA GLU A 117 17.88 -3.33 6.50
C GLU A 117 17.13 -3.99 5.33
N ILE A 118 17.22 -5.31 5.20
CA ILE A 118 16.54 -6.09 4.16
C ILE A 118 15.60 -7.10 4.82
N MET A 119 14.31 -7.01 4.49
CA MET A 119 13.30 -7.97 4.93
C MET A 119 12.90 -8.87 3.77
N LYS A 120 12.79 -10.19 4.00
CA LYS A 120 12.23 -11.13 3.04
C LYS A 120 10.83 -11.51 3.49
N LEU A 121 9.83 -11.31 2.62
CA LEU A 121 8.51 -11.88 2.85
C LEU A 121 8.49 -13.34 2.42
N ASN A 122 8.14 -14.23 3.34
CA ASN A 122 7.97 -15.65 3.02
C ASN A 122 6.66 -15.90 2.25
N SER A 123 5.68 -15.01 2.39
CA SER A 123 4.45 -15.01 1.61
C SER A 123 4.04 -13.56 1.36
N TYR A 124 3.70 -13.24 0.10
CA TYR A 124 3.25 -11.89 -0.21
C TYR A 124 1.97 -11.57 0.57
N CYS A 125 1.95 -10.42 1.24
CA CYS A 125 0.81 -9.95 2.01
C CYS A 125 0.80 -8.41 2.06
N PRO A 126 -0.30 -7.76 2.50
CA PRO A 126 -0.30 -6.32 2.77
C PRO A 126 0.69 -5.95 3.89
N TRP A 127 1.93 -5.61 3.53
CA TRP A 127 3.02 -5.47 4.50
C TRP A 127 3.33 -4.02 4.90
N LYS A 128 3.06 -3.04 4.03
CA LYS A 128 3.60 -1.67 4.16
C LYS A 128 3.20 -0.99 5.46
N GLU A 129 1.89 -0.89 5.73
CA GLU A 129 1.41 -0.22 6.94
C GLU A 129 1.83 -0.97 8.21
N HIS A 130 1.74 -2.31 8.21
CA HIS A 130 2.18 -3.14 9.32
C HIS A 130 3.66 -2.95 9.62
N LEU A 131 4.52 -2.91 8.61
CA LEU A 131 5.95 -2.66 8.81
C LEU A 131 6.20 -1.34 9.53
N HIS A 132 5.56 -0.25 9.08
CA HIS A 132 5.70 1.05 9.74
C HIS A 132 5.20 1.04 11.20
N GLN A 133 4.07 0.39 11.47
CA GLN A 133 3.54 0.27 12.84
C GLN A 133 4.45 -0.57 13.73
N LEU A 134 4.86 -1.75 13.27
CA LEU A 134 5.72 -2.68 13.99
C LEU A 134 7.10 -2.08 14.27
N GLU A 135 7.71 -1.40 13.31
CA GLU A 135 9.00 -0.73 13.55
C GLU A 135 8.89 0.36 14.62
N LYS A 136 7.74 1.07 14.71
CA LYS A 136 7.49 2.04 15.78
C LYS A 136 7.34 1.35 17.13
N GLU A 137 6.55 0.29 17.20
CA GLU A 137 6.32 -0.49 18.42
C GLU A 137 7.60 -1.15 18.96
N LEU A 138 8.46 -1.63 18.06
CA LEU A 138 9.73 -2.29 18.38
C LEU A 138 10.91 -1.30 18.56
N GLY A 139 10.70 0.00 18.35
CA GLY A 139 11.74 1.02 18.50
C GLY A 139 12.83 0.98 17.42
N ILE A 140 12.52 0.45 16.24
CA ILE A 140 13.44 0.29 15.08
C ILE A 140 12.93 1.06 13.85
N SER A 141 12.24 2.18 14.08
CA SER A 141 11.67 3.02 13.02
C SER A 141 12.68 3.39 11.94
N GLY A 142 12.35 3.07 10.69
CA GLY A 142 13.21 3.40 9.56
C GLY A 142 14.31 2.37 9.27
N GLN A 143 14.39 1.26 10.01
CA GLN A 143 15.43 0.25 9.84
C GLN A 143 15.36 -0.42 8.45
N VAL A 144 14.22 -1.00 8.08
CA VAL A 144 14.10 -1.74 6.82
C VAL A 144 14.11 -0.76 5.64
N LYS A 145 15.00 -0.97 4.67
CA LYS A 145 15.11 -0.17 3.44
C LYS A 145 14.50 -0.87 2.24
N TYR A 146 14.63 -2.20 2.18
CA TYR A 146 14.13 -3.02 1.09
C TYR A 146 13.33 -4.22 1.59
N VAL A 147 12.26 -4.53 0.88
CA VAL A 147 11.45 -5.74 1.08
C VAL A 147 11.53 -6.60 -0.17
N LEU A 148 11.90 -7.86 0.02
CA LEU A 148 12.03 -8.87 -1.03
C LEU A 148 10.85 -9.82 -0.99
N TYR A 149 10.24 -10.09 -2.14
CA TYR A 149 9.15 -11.06 -2.25
C TYR A 149 9.05 -11.64 -3.65
N GLU A 150 8.56 -12.87 -3.76
CA GLU A 150 8.30 -13.50 -5.05
C GLU A 150 6.99 -12.98 -5.64
N ASP A 151 7.01 -12.63 -6.92
CA ASP A 151 5.83 -12.39 -7.73
C ASP A 151 5.15 -13.73 -8.03
N GLU A 152 3.91 -13.90 -7.56
CA GLU A 152 3.21 -15.18 -7.72
C GLU A 152 2.97 -15.59 -9.17
N ARG A 153 2.86 -14.63 -10.10
CA ARG A 153 2.54 -14.90 -11.51
C ARG A 153 3.78 -15.20 -12.32
N GLU A 154 4.79 -14.35 -12.20
CA GLU A 154 6.02 -14.45 -12.98
C GLU A 154 7.07 -15.36 -12.32
N LYS A 155 6.91 -15.70 -11.03
CA LYS A 155 7.89 -16.44 -10.23
C LYS A 155 9.27 -15.78 -10.23
N LYS A 156 9.27 -14.46 -10.32
CA LYS A 156 10.44 -13.59 -10.25
C LYS A 156 10.43 -12.83 -8.93
N TRP A 157 11.59 -12.41 -8.48
CA TRP A 157 11.75 -11.72 -7.21
C TRP A 157 11.70 -10.21 -7.37
N ARG A 158 10.91 -9.56 -6.53
CA ARG A 158 10.80 -8.10 -6.43
C ARG A 158 11.72 -7.58 -5.33
N ILE A 159 12.28 -6.40 -5.57
CA ILE A 159 12.99 -5.60 -4.58
C ILE A 159 12.19 -4.30 -4.47
N GLN A 160 11.45 -4.11 -3.39
CA GLN A 160 10.66 -2.90 -3.19
C GLN A 160 11.28 -2.04 -2.09
N ALA A 161 11.57 -0.78 -2.43
CA ALA A 161 12.05 0.20 -1.46
C ALA A 161 10.92 0.60 -0.52
N VAL A 162 11.21 0.69 0.77
CA VAL A 162 10.24 1.10 1.79
C VAL A 162 10.07 2.62 1.73
N GLY A 163 8.83 3.11 1.78
CA GLY A 163 8.53 4.54 1.82
C GLY A 163 9.00 5.21 3.12
N THR A 164 9.25 6.51 3.08
CA THR A 164 9.57 7.31 4.28
C THR A 164 8.40 7.36 5.27
N ALA A 165 7.17 7.29 4.77
CA ALA A 165 5.94 7.20 5.52
C ALA A 165 4.92 6.31 4.78
N PRO A 166 3.87 5.81 5.46
CA PRO A 166 2.76 5.13 4.80
C PRO A 166 2.18 6.00 3.67
N GLY A 167 2.07 5.45 2.46
CA GLY A 167 1.54 6.16 1.29
C GLY A 167 2.51 7.15 0.62
N SER A 168 3.71 7.36 1.16
CA SER A 168 4.73 8.22 0.55
C SER A 168 5.26 7.65 -0.77
N PHE A 169 5.48 8.53 -1.75
CA PHE A 169 6.21 8.20 -2.98
C PHE A 169 7.74 8.27 -2.79
N ASP A 170 8.20 8.91 -1.71
CA ASP A 170 9.61 9.00 -1.37
C ASP A 170 10.07 7.73 -0.66
N SER A 171 11.10 7.10 -1.20
CA SER A 171 11.71 5.90 -0.62
C SER A 171 12.74 6.27 0.45
N ARG A 172 12.82 5.50 1.54
CA ARG A 172 13.91 5.60 2.54
C ARG A 172 15.27 5.47 1.87
N LYS A 173 15.35 4.56 0.90
CA LYS A 173 16.48 4.42 -0.01
C LYS A 173 15.99 3.85 -1.34
N ALA A 174 15.84 4.71 -2.35
CA ALA A 174 15.49 4.24 -3.70
C ALA A 174 16.63 3.37 -4.26
N LEU A 175 16.31 2.50 -5.23
CA LEU A 175 17.33 1.77 -5.97
C LEU A 175 18.28 2.74 -6.71
N PRO A 176 19.56 2.39 -6.87
CA PRO A 176 20.60 3.28 -7.39
C PRO A 176 20.24 3.92 -8.73
N VAL A 177 20.57 5.21 -8.89
CA VAL A 177 20.30 5.98 -10.11
C VAL A 177 20.78 5.27 -11.38
N PRO A 178 21.99 4.65 -11.42
CA PRO A 178 22.47 3.96 -12.62
C PRO A 178 21.61 2.78 -13.07
N TRP A 179 20.75 2.23 -12.21
CA TRP A 179 19.91 1.07 -12.55
C TRP A 179 18.55 1.49 -13.07
N ARG A 180 18.10 2.71 -12.76
CA ARG A 180 16.71 3.15 -12.98
C ARG A 180 16.38 3.18 -14.47
N GLY A 181 15.26 2.55 -14.83
CA GLY A 181 14.81 2.44 -16.21
C GLY A 181 15.46 1.29 -17.00
N LEU A 182 16.48 0.62 -16.45
CA LEU A 182 17.12 -0.52 -17.09
C LEU A 182 16.32 -1.81 -16.89
N ARG A 183 16.49 -2.76 -17.81
CA ARG A 183 15.83 -4.06 -17.83
C ARG A 183 16.78 -5.15 -18.31
N ASP A 184 16.44 -6.39 -18.01
CA ASP A 184 17.05 -7.59 -18.59
C ASP A 184 18.61 -7.56 -18.60
N ASP A 185 19.24 -7.79 -19.75
CA ASP A 185 20.69 -7.88 -19.87
C ASP A 185 21.40 -6.55 -19.58
N ASP A 186 20.80 -5.41 -19.90
CA ASP A 186 21.37 -4.09 -19.60
C ASP A 186 21.46 -3.87 -18.09
N LEU A 187 20.40 -4.23 -17.36
CA LEU A 187 20.39 -4.18 -15.90
C LEU A 187 21.41 -5.16 -15.31
N SER A 188 21.49 -6.38 -15.87
CA SER A 188 22.46 -7.39 -15.43
C SER A 188 23.90 -6.92 -15.65
N GLY A 189 24.17 -6.24 -16.78
CA GLY A 189 25.47 -5.68 -17.10
C GLY A 189 25.89 -4.55 -16.16
N VAL A 190 24.99 -3.59 -15.89
CA VAL A 190 25.28 -2.46 -15.00
C VAL A 190 25.38 -2.89 -13.52
N THR A 191 24.54 -3.82 -13.09
CA THR A 191 24.59 -4.36 -11.72
C THR A 191 25.75 -5.32 -11.52
N GLY A 192 26.21 -5.99 -12.59
CA GLY A 192 27.12 -7.13 -12.49
C GLY A 192 26.47 -8.36 -11.86
N ILE A 193 25.14 -8.40 -11.75
CA ILE A 193 24.36 -9.46 -11.12
C ILE A 193 23.45 -10.06 -12.21
N PRO A 194 23.58 -11.36 -12.53
CA PRO A 194 22.77 -11.97 -13.58
C PRO A 194 21.28 -12.00 -13.23
N GLY A 195 20.44 -12.07 -14.25
CA GLY A 195 19.00 -12.26 -14.10
C GLY A 195 18.23 -11.00 -13.70
N GLY A 196 18.80 -9.80 -13.90
CA GLY A 196 18.06 -8.55 -13.70
C GLY A 196 16.79 -8.53 -14.55
N VAL A 197 15.66 -8.11 -13.98
CA VAL A 197 14.36 -8.07 -14.70
C VAL A 197 14.03 -6.63 -15.09
N PHE A 198 13.96 -5.73 -14.10
CA PHE A 198 13.82 -4.29 -14.32
C PHE A 198 14.12 -3.49 -13.05
N VAL A 199 14.31 -2.18 -13.21
CA VAL A 199 14.17 -1.18 -12.12
C VAL A 199 13.31 -0.01 -12.62
N HIS A 200 12.30 0.39 -11.85
CA HIS A 200 11.45 1.53 -12.20
C HIS A 200 12.26 2.83 -12.29
N ALA A 201 11.84 3.78 -13.13
CA ALA A 201 12.55 5.04 -13.36
C ALA A 201 12.77 5.90 -12.09
N SER A 202 11.86 5.81 -11.11
CA SER A 202 12.05 6.46 -9.79
C SER A 202 12.84 5.62 -8.78
N GLY A 203 13.12 4.35 -9.07
CA GLY A 203 13.89 3.44 -8.21
C GLY A 203 13.09 2.84 -7.05
N PHE A 204 11.78 3.05 -6.94
CA PHE A 204 10.98 2.52 -5.81
C PHE A 204 10.81 1.00 -5.84
N ILE A 205 10.96 0.38 -7.01
CA ILE A 205 10.84 -1.07 -7.19
C ILE A 205 11.75 -1.54 -8.32
N GLY A 206 12.27 -2.74 -8.17
CA GLY A 206 12.96 -3.50 -9.21
C GLY A 206 12.74 -4.99 -9.03
N GLY A 207 13.50 -5.79 -9.76
CA GLY A 207 13.44 -7.23 -9.60
C GLY A 207 14.55 -8.00 -10.29
N ASN A 208 14.70 -9.24 -9.86
CA ASN A 208 15.61 -10.23 -10.39
C ASN A 208 14.86 -11.55 -10.62
N ALA A 209 15.37 -12.42 -11.48
CA ALA A 209 14.80 -13.73 -11.73
C ALA A 209 14.88 -14.65 -10.50
N THR A 210 15.91 -14.51 -9.66
CA THR A 210 16.13 -15.37 -8.49
C THR A 210 16.13 -14.58 -7.18
N TYR A 211 15.89 -15.30 -6.08
CA TYR A 211 15.98 -14.73 -4.74
C TYR A 211 17.39 -14.21 -4.45
N GLU A 212 18.40 -15.02 -4.79
CA GLU A 212 19.81 -14.72 -4.55
C GLU A 212 20.22 -13.46 -5.33
N GLY A 213 19.80 -13.34 -6.60
CA GLY A 213 20.06 -12.15 -7.39
C GLY A 213 19.35 -10.92 -6.83
N ALA A 214 18.11 -11.06 -6.34
CA ALA A 214 17.38 -9.95 -5.72
C ALA A 214 18.03 -9.51 -4.39
N LEU A 215 18.50 -10.46 -3.58
CA LEU A 215 19.20 -10.19 -2.33
C LEU A 215 20.55 -9.51 -2.57
N GLU A 216 21.34 -9.99 -3.52
CA GLU A 216 22.61 -9.37 -3.91
C GLU A 216 22.40 -7.96 -4.46
N MET A 217 21.36 -7.75 -5.28
CA MET A 217 20.99 -6.42 -5.76
C MET A 217 20.59 -5.49 -4.61
N ALA A 218 19.80 -5.96 -3.64
CA ALA A 218 19.41 -5.15 -2.48
C ALA A 218 20.61 -4.80 -1.59
N LYS A 219 21.51 -5.77 -1.32
CA LYS A 219 22.76 -5.53 -0.57
C LYS A 219 23.68 -4.54 -1.28
N LYS A 220 23.83 -4.66 -2.59
CA LYS A 220 24.61 -3.71 -3.39
C LYS A 220 23.95 -2.34 -3.41
N ALA A 221 22.61 -2.28 -3.47
CA ALA A 221 21.88 -1.03 -3.41
C ALA A 221 22.10 -0.29 -2.08
N LEU A 222 22.21 -0.99 -0.94
CA LEU A 222 22.48 -0.37 0.37
C LEU A 222 23.77 0.47 0.39
N THR A 223 24.79 0.07 -0.38
CA THR A 223 26.12 0.70 -0.38
C THR A 223 26.34 1.68 -1.54
N MET A 224 25.40 1.77 -2.48
CA MET A 224 25.44 2.68 -3.61
C MET A 224 24.59 3.92 -3.34
N ASP A 225 25.01 5.06 -3.89
CA ASP A 225 24.25 6.32 -3.91
C ASP A 225 23.39 6.44 -5.18
#